data_AF-A0A7V2T8C0-F1
#
_entry.id   AF-A0A7V2T8C0-F1
#
_cell.length_a   1.000
_cell.length_b   1.000
_cell.length_c   1.000
_cell.angle_alpha   90.00
_cell.angle_beta   90.00
_cell.angle_gamma   90.00
#
_symmetry.space_group_name_H-M   'P 1'
#
loop_
_entity.id
_entity.type
_entity.pdbx_description
1 polymer ?
#
loop_
_entity_poly.entity_id
_entity_poly.type
_entity_poly.pdbx_seq_one_letter_code
_entity_poly.pdbx_strand_id
1 'polypeptide(L)'
;MSRQVTIGLGVVGLLLLFLASSALFTVHQTKQALVLQFGNPVRVIKEPGLQFKLPLIQQVEYFERRVLGLDAPAVEVILGDQRRLVVDSFARYRIADPLRF
;
A
#
# COMPACT_ATOMS: atom_id res chain seq x y z
N MET A 1 -18.61 24.67 37.40
CA MET A 1 -18.26 23.41 36.72
C MET A 1 -17.19 22.72 37.55
N SER A 2 -17.37 21.47 37.99
CA SER A 2 -16.34 20.79 38.77
C SER A 2 -15.10 20.56 37.90
N ARG A 3 -13.89 20.74 38.46
CA ARG A 3 -12.61 20.58 37.75
C ARG A 3 -12.51 19.23 37.02
N GLN A 4 -13.16 18.19 37.57
CA GLN A 4 -13.25 16.86 36.99
C GLN A 4 -14.04 16.83 35.67
N VAL A 5 -15.14 17.58 35.56
CA VAL A 5 -15.96 17.65 34.34
C VAL A 5 -15.21 18.36 33.22
N THR A 6 -14.47 19.44 33.54
CA THR A 6 -13.66 20.15 32.55
C THR A 6 -12.51 19.29 32.01
N ILE A 7 -11.86 18.51 32.89
CA ILE A 7 -10.81 17.56 32.49
C ILE A 7 -11.39 16.44 31.63
N GLY A 8 -12.52 15.85 32.05
CA GLY A 8 -13.19 14.80 31.28
C GLY A 8 -13.58 15.26 29.87
N LEU A 9 -14.13 16.46 29.74
CA LEU A 9 -14.48 17.04 28.45
C LEU A 9 -13.24 17.28 27.57
N GLY A 10 -12.15 17.75 28.18
CA GLY A 10 -10.87 17.93 27.49
C GLY A 10 -10.29 16.61 26.94
N VAL A 11 -10.33 15.53 27.72
CA VAL A 11 -9.84 14.21 27.31
C VAL A 11 -10.68 13.63 26.17
N VAL A 12 -12.01 13.71 26.26
CA VAL A 12 -12.91 13.25 25.19
C VAL A 12 -12.69 14.06 23.91
N GLY A 13 -12.53 15.37 24.02
CA GLY A 13 -12.20 16.22 22.87
C GLY A 13 -10.90 15.83 22.19
N LEU A 14 -9.84 15.56 22.96
CA LEU A 14 -8.55 15.10 22.42
C LEU A 14 -8.66 13.72 21.74
N LEU A 15 -9.39 12.78 22.34
CA LEU A 15 -9.61 11.46 21.76
C LEU A 15 -10.33 11.52 20.42
N LEU A 16 -11.38 12.36 20.32
CA LEU A 16 -12.11 12.55 19.07
C LEU A 16 -11.22 13.17 17.99
N LEU A 17 -10.40 14.15 18.35
CA LEU A 17 -9.47 14.79 17.41
C LEU A 17 -8.43 13.79 16.89
N PHE A 18 -7.91 12.93 17.76
CA PHE A 18 -6.96 11.88 17.42
C PHE A 18 -7.57 10.82 16.48
N LEU A 19 -8.83 10.43 16.71
CA LEU A 19 -9.52 9.49 15.84
C LEU A 19 -9.80 10.11 14.46
N ALA A 20 -10.21 11.38 14.42
CA ALA A 20 -10.45 12.09 13.17
C ALA A 20 -9.17 12.23 12.34
N SER A 21 -8.03 12.57 12.95
CA SER A 21 -6.76 12.66 12.23
C SER A 21 -6.26 11.31 11.72
N SER A 22 -6.49 10.24 12.50
CA SER A 22 -6.11 8.85 12.13
C SER A 22 -6.95 8.26 10.99
N ALA A 23 -8.10 8.86 10.68
CA ALA A 23 -8.98 8.43 9.60
C ALA A 23 -8.51 8.90 8.22
N LEU A 24 -7.69 9.95 8.14
CA LEU A 24 -7.18 10.48 6.86
C LEU A 24 -5.88 9.80 6.47
N PHE A 25 -5.71 9.53 5.18
CA PHE A 25 -4.44 9.09 4.59
C PHE A 25 -4.29 9.58 3.16
N THR A 26 -3.06 9.61 2.65
CA THR A 26 -2.77 10.15 1.31
C THR A 26 -2.18 9.06 0.41
N VAL A 27 -2.67 9.00 -0.82
CA VAL A 27 -2.13 8.14 -1.87
C VAL A 27 -1.29 8.97 -2.82
N HIS A 28 -0.01 8.64 -2.93
CA HIS A 28 0.89 9.29 -3.88
C HIS A 28 0.67 8.76 -5.30
N GLN A 29 0.93 9.58 -6.31
CA GLN A 29 0.79 9.24 -7.75
C GLN A 29 1.58 8.01 -8.21
N THR A 30 2.66 7.68 -7.51
CA THR A 30 3.52 6.51 -7.78
C THR A 30 2.98 5.22 -7.15
N LYS A 31 2.01 5.34 -6.25
CA LYS A 31 1.44 4.25 -5.49
C LYS A 31 -0.04 4.07 -5.80
N GLN A 32 -0.56 2.93 -5.39
CA GLN A 32 -1.97 2.61 -5.29
C GLN A 32 -2.20 1.96 -3.92
N ALA A 33 -3.41 2.03 -3.38
CA ALA A 33 -3.70 1.59 -2.02
C ALA A 33 -4.77 0.50 -1.99
N LEU A 34 -4.57 -0.52 -1.17
CA LEU A 34 -5.55 -1.55 -0.85
C LEU A 34 -6.01 -1.36 0.59
N VAL A 35 -7.31 -1.11 0.76
CA VAL A 35 -7.93 -0.96 2.07
C VAL A 35 -8.47 -2.31 2.51
N LEU A 36 -7.91 -2.80 3.61
CA LEU A 36 -8.23 -4.08 4.22
C LEU A 36 -9.05 -3.85 5.49
N GLN A 37 -10.00 -4.72 5.76
CA GLN A 37 -10.76 -4.77 7.01
C GLN A 37 -10.68 -6.17 7.57
N PHE A 38 -10.02 -6.33 8.72
CA PHE A 38 -9.74 -7.64 9.31
C PHE A 38 -9.10 -8.64 8.32
N GLY A 39 -8.20 -8.14 7.45
CA GLY A 39 -7.55 -8.93 6.40
C GLY A 39 -8.36 -9.10 5.11
N ASN A 40 -9.64 -8.73 5.09
CA ASN A 40 -10.46 -8.81 3.89
C ASN A 40 -10.35 -7.53 3.05
N PRO A 41 -10.14 -7.62 1.73
CA PRO A 41 -10.10 -6.45 0.85
C PRO A 41 -11.49 -5.84 0.69
N VAL A 42 -11.61 -4.57 1.10
CA VAL A 42 -12.87 -3.81 1.00
C VAL A 42 -12.84 -2.84 -0.16
N ARG A 43 -11.67 -2.23 -0.43
CA ARG A 43 -11.56 -1.18 -1.46
C ARG A 43 -10.16 -1.11 -2.05
N VAL A 44 -10.09 -0.96 -3.37
CA VAL A 44 -8.88 -0.64 -4.12
C VAL A 44 -8.94 0.83 -4.54
N ILE A 45 -7.87 1.59 -4.30
CA ILE A 45 -7.77 3.00 -4.66
C ILE A 45 -6.58 3.18 -5.60
N LYS A 46 -6.84 3.63 -6.82
CA LYS A 46 -5.81 3.84 -7.86
C LYS A 46 -5.51 5.31 -8.09
N GLU A 47 -6.45 6.17 -7.72
CA GLU A 47 -6.34 7.62 -7.89
C GLU A 47 -5.51 8.23 -6.74
N PRO A 48 -4.51 9.07 -7.05
CA PRO A 48 -3.79 9.79 -6.03
C PRO A 48 -4.67 10.85 -5.36
N GLY A 49 -4.36 11.15 -4.10
CA GLY A 49 -5.06 12.19 -3.35
C GLY A 49 -5.30 11.80 -1.90
N LEU A 50 -6.05 12.66 -1.22
CA LEU A 50 -6.48 12.44 0.15
C LEU A 50 -7.65 11.46 0.18
N GLN A 51 -7.59 10.51 1.09
CA GLN A 51 -8.54 9.42 1.24
C GLN A 51 -8.87 9.20 2.71
N PHE A 52 -9.99 8.51 2.94
CA PHE A 52 -10.50 8.24 4.28
C PHE A 52 -10.59 6.75 4.55
N LYS A 53 -10.23 6.34 5.76
CA LYS A 53 -10.39 4.98 6.28
C LYS A 53 -11.06 5.04 7.66
N LEU A 54 -11.68 3.94 8.06
CA LEU A 54 -12.13 3.77 9.44
C LEU A 54 -10.91 3.46 10.33
N PRO A 55 -10.57 4.34 11.30
CA PRO A 55 -9.47 4.07 12.21
C PRO A 55 -9.75 2.79 13.02
N LEU A 56 -8.68 2.13 13.50
CA LEU A 56 -8.69 0.88 14.28
C LEU A 56 -9.08 -0.39 13.50
N ILE A 57 -10.07 -0.32 12.62
CA ILE A 57 -10.63 -1.49 11.93
C ILE A 57 -10.02 -1.67 10.53
N GLN A 58 -9.77 -0.57 9.83
CA GLN A 58 -9.26 -0.58 8.46
C GLN A 58 -7.76 -0.28 8.39
N GLN A 59 -7.06 -1.13 7.64
CA GLN A 59 -5.65 -1.01 7.33
C GLN A 59 -5.48 -0.64 5.87
N VAL A 60 -4.39 0.06 5.55
CA VAL A 60 -4.09 0.51 4.19
C VAL A 60 -2.72 -0.01 3.82
N GLU A 61 -2.67 -0.87 2.82
CA GLU A 61 -1.44 -1.34 2.20
C GLU A 61 -1.19 -0.59 0.90
N TYR A 62 0.07 -0.31 0.62
CA TYR A 62 0.46 0.46 -0.56
C TYR A 62 1.25 -0.41 -1.52
N PHE A 63 0.88 -0.34 -2.78
CA PHE A 63 1.53 -1.03 -3.88
C PHE A 63 2.08 -0.02 -4.88
N GLU A 64 3.15 -0.39 -5.57
CA GLU A 64 3.70 0.45 -6.65
C GLU A 64 2.75 0.44 -7.85
N ARG A 65 2.54 1.62 -8.44
CA ARG A 65 1.80 1.81 -9.69
C ARG A 65 2.73 1.97 -10.89
N ARG A 66 4.03 2.13 -10.62
CA ARG A 66 5.09 2.32 -11.63
C ARG A 66 5.50 0.99 -12.25
N VAL A 67 6.24 1.07 -13.34
CA VAL A 67 6.92 -0.08 -13.93
C VAL A 67 8.13 -0.40 -13.05
N LEU A 68 8.22 -1.64 -12.59
CA LEU A 68 9.30 -2.18 -11.78
C LEU A 68 10.20 -3.04 -12.66
N GLY A 69 11.50 -3.01 -12.36
CA GLY A 69 12.48 -3.92 -12.95
C GLY A 69 12.59 -5.19 -12.13
N LEU A 70 12.79 -6.30 -12.82
CA LEU A 70 13.20 -7.58 -12.24
C LEU A 70 14.39 -8.06 -13.07
N ASP A 71 15.57 -8.01 -12.47
CA ASP A 71 16.80 -8.49 -13.11
C ASP A 71 17.05 -9.91 -12.63
N ALA A 72 17.16 -10.86 -13.56
CA ALA A 72 17.48 -12.24 -13.25
C ALA A 72 19.00 -12.43 -13.29
N PRO A 73 19.57 -13.30 -12.44
CA PRO A 73 20.98 -13.64 -12.56
C PRO A 73 21.25 -14.28 -13.93
N ALA A 74 22.43 -14.01 -14.49
CA ALA A 74 22.83 -14.59 -15.76
C ALA A 74 22.86 -16.13 -15.67
N VAL A 75 22.27 -16.80 -16.66
CA VAL A 75 22.21 -18.26 -16.73
C VAL A 75 22.90 -18.75 -17.97
N GLU A 76 23.63 -19.84 -17.83
CA GLU A 76 24.27 -20.51 -18.95
C GLU A 76 23.29 -21.50 -19.60
N VAL A 77 23.00 -21.30 -20.88
CA VAL A 77 22.09 -22.13 -21.67
C VAL A 77 22.84 -22.81 -22.81
N ILE A 78 22.46 -24.06 -23.09
CA ILE A 78 22.99 -24.81 -24.23
C ILE A 78 21.96 -24.74 -25.35
N LEU A 79 22.37 -24.18 -26.49
CA LEU A 79 21.54 -24.09 -27.68
C LEU A 79 21.42 -25.45 -28.39
N GLY A 80 20.45 -25.58 -29.30
CA GLY A 80 20.22 -26.83 -30.06
C GLY A 80 21.41 -27.28 -30.91
N ASP A 81 22.35 -26.38 -31.20
CA ASP A 81 23.61 -26.65 -31.90
C ASP A 81 24.81 -26.87 -30.95
N GLN A 82 24.53 -27.15 -29.66
CA GLN A 82 25.51 -27.41 -28.60
C GLN A 82 26.42 -26.23 -28.23
N ARG A 83 26.12 -25.01 -28.69
CA ARG A 83 26.82 -23.82 -28.24
C ARG A 83 26.36 -23.40 -26.84
N ARG A 84 27.32 -23.01 -26.02
CA ARG A 84 27.12 -22.56 -24.64
C ARG A 84 27.10 -21.04 -24.61
N LEU A 85 25.99 -20.46 -24.17
CA LEU A 85 25.81 -19.01 -24.07
C LEU A 85 25.48 -18.62 -22.64
N VAL A 86 26.09 -17.53 -22.16
CA VAL A 86 25.68 -16.87 -20.93
C VAL A 86 24.62 -15.84 -21.32
N VAL A 87 23.40 -16.06 -20.87
CA VAL A 87 22.25 -15.19 -21.19
C VAL A 87 21.92 -14.36 -19.96
N ASP A 88 21.93 -13.05 -20.15
CA ASP A 88 21.38 -12.09 -19.21
C ASP A 88 19.92 -11.81 -19.60
N SER A 89 19.04 -11.73 -18.60
CA SER A 89 17.62 -11.48 -18.82
C SER A 89 17.07 -10.54 -17.76
N PHE A 90 16.29 -9.57 -18.22
CA PHE A 90 15.55 -8.66 -17.37
C PHE A 90 14.10 -8.64 -17.79
N ALA A 91 13.20 -8.49 -16.82
CA ALA A 91 11.79 -8.29 -17.03
C ALA A 91 11.37 -6.94 -16.46
N ARG A 92 10.39 -6.31 -17.10
CA ARG A 92 9.71 -5.15 -16.54
C ARG A 92 8.24 -5.43 -16.38
N TYR A 93 7.71 -5.14 -15.20
CA TYR A 93 6.32 -5.43 -14.87
C TYR A 93 5.69 -4.29 -14.10
N ARG A 94 4.35 -4.30 -14.02
CA ARG A 94 3.57 -3.33 -13.25
C ARG A 94 2.47 -4.10 -12.55
N ILE A 95 2.15 -3.69 -11.33
CA ILE A 95 0.98 -4.21 -10.60
C ILE A 95 -0.28 -3.57 -11.18
N ALA A 96 -1.00 -4.31 -12.02
CA ALA A 96 -2.23 -3.83 -12.67
C ALA A 96 -3.45 -3.88 -11.72
N ASP A 97 -3.49 -4.89 -10.86
CA ASP A 97 -4.54 -5.10 -9.86
C ASP A 97 -3.91 -5.53 -8.52
N PRO A 98 -3.92 -4.65 -7.49
CA PRO A 98 -3.42 -4.97 -6.15
C PRO A 98 -4.11 -6.14 -5.47
N LEU A 99 -5.35 -6.44 -5.86
CA LEU A 99 -6.12 -7.53 -5.25
C LEU A 99 -5.60 -8.91 -5.67
N ARG A 100 -4.90 -9.00 -6.81
CA ARG A 100 -4.42 -10.24 -7.41
C ARG A 100 -2.90 -10.42 -7.34
N PHE A 101 -2.20 -9.45 -6.74
CA PHE A 101 -0.75 -9.46 -6.61
C PHE A 101 -0.34 -10.27 -5.39
#